data_AF-A0A832R5M3-F1
#
_entry.id   AF-A0A832R5M3-F1
#
_cell.length_a   1.000
_cell.length_b   1.000
_cell.length_c   1.000
_cell.angle_alpha   90.00
_cell.angle_beta   90.00
_cell.angle_gamma   90.00
#
_symmetry.space_group_name_H-M   'P 1'
#
loop_
_entity.id
_entity.type
_entity.pdbx_description
1 polymer ?
#
loop_
_entity_poly.entity_id
_entity_poly.type
_entity_poly.pdbx_seq_one_letter_code
_entity_poly.pdbx_strand_id
1 'polypeptide(L)'
;MRNISVDLHPLITILNLPTVIKTAYLPGDTDERLFIATQVGEIYYLGNGTVEPFLNITDQVIELGKESGGYDERGLLGLAFHPNFHNNGLFYIHYSHK
;
A
#
# COMPACT_ATOMS: atom_id res chain seq x y z
N MET A 1 -32.69 -12.71 14.20
CA MET A 1 -31.36 -12.42 13.64
C MET A 1 -31.44 -12.53 12.12
N ARG A 2 -30.83 -11.60 11.38
CA ARG A 2 -30.85 -11.59 9.90
C ARG A 2 -29.58 -12.29 9.42
N ASN A 3 -29.69 -13.30 8.56
CA ASN A 3 -28.52 -13.94 7.97
C ASN A 3 -27.94 -13.02 6.90
N ILE A 4 -26.62 -12.79 6.94
CA ILE A 4 -25.85 -12.06 5.92
C ILE A 4 -24.91 -13.09 5.29
N SER A 5 -24.89 -13.16 3.95
CA SER A 5 -23.92 -13.95 3.18
C SER A 5 -22.83 -13.03 2.66
N VAL A 6 -21.58 -13.49 2.70
CA VAL A 6 -20.40 -12.74 2.25
C VAL A 6 -19.54 -13.66 1.39
N ASP A 7 -19.14 -13.16 0.22
CA ASP A 7 -18.24 -13.86 -0.70
C ASP A 7 -16.96 -13.04 -0.91
N LEU A 8 -15.83 -13.74 -1.02
CA LEU A 8 -14.53 -13.12 -1.29
C LEU A 8 -14.16 -13.27 -2.77
N HIS A 9 -13.73 -12.16 -3.38
CA HIS A 9 -13.26 -12.12 -4.75
C HIS A 9 -11.81 -11.62 -4.76
N PRO A 10 -10.86 -12.38 -5.32
CA PRO A 10 -9.47 -11.93 -5.41
C PRO A 10 -9.37 -10.75 -6.38
N LEU A 11 -8.74 -9.66 -5.94
CA LEU A 11 -8.45 -8.49 -6.78
C LEU A 11 -7.07 -8.57 -7.43
N ILE A 12 -6.06 -9.00 -6.66
CA ILE A 12 -4.68 -9.19 -7.11
C ILE A 12 -4.06 -10.38 -6.37
N THR A 13 -3.15 -11.10 -7.04
CA THR A 13 -2.40 -12.22 -6.45
C THR A 13 -0.87 -12.07 -6.54
N ILE A 14 -0.36 -11.06 -7.25
CA ILE A 14 1.08 -10.90 -7.54
C ILE A 14 1.86 -10.11 -6.48
N LEU A 15 1.19 -9.64 -5.42
CA LEU A 15 1.82 -8.80 -4.39
C LEU A 15 2.37 -9.65 -3.25
N ASN A 16 3.58 -9.34 -2.82
CA ASN A 16 4.23 -9.99 -1.69
C ASN A 16 4.25 -9.05 -0.47
N LEU A 17 3.95 -9.59 0.72
CA LEU A 17 3.97 -8.89 2.01
C LEU A 17 3.22 -7.52 2.03
N PRO A 18 1.92 -7.46 1.67
CA PRO A 18 1.15 -6.22 1.76
C PRO A 18 0.96 -5.80 3.22
N THR A 19 1.18 -4.52 3.53
CA THR A 19 1.07 -3.96 4.90
C THR A 19 -0.05 -2.94 5.02
N VAL A 20 -0.34 -2.16 3.98
CA VAL A 20 -1.35 -1.11 4.01
C VAL A 20 -2.19 -1.15 2.74
N ILE A 21 -3.51 -0.99 2.90
CA ILE A 21 -4.45 -0.75 1.82
C ILE A 21 -5.15 0.59 2.08
N LYS A 22 -5.16 1.49 1.08
CA LYS A 22 -5.85 2.79 1.11
C LYS A 22 -6.52 3.07 -0.21
N THR A 23 -7.52 3.93 -0.23
CA THR A 23 -8.08 4.47 -1.46
C THR A 23 -7.79 5.96 -1.55
N ALA A 24 -7.61 6.45 -2.78
CA ALA A 24 -7.49 7.89 -3.06
C ALA A 24 -7.76 8.18 -4.54
N TYR A 25 -8.13 9.42 -4.83
CA TYR A 25 -8.17 9.96 -6.18
C TYR A 25 -6.80 10.54 -6.51
N LEU A 26 -6.19 10.09 -7.60
CA LEU A 26 -4.97 10.73 -8.11
C LEU A 26 -5.28 12.18 -8.50
N PRO A 27 -4.29 13.09 -8.45
CA PRO A 27 -4.49 14.47 -8.89
C PRO A 27 -4.97 14.55 -10.34
N GLY A 28 -6.11 15.22 -10.54
CA GLY A 28 -6.75 15.35 -11.86
C GLY A 28 -7.50 14.11 -12.36
N ASP A 29 -7.52 13.01 -11.61
CA ASP A 29 -8.24 11.78 -11.97
C ASP A 29 -9.67 11.78 -11.40
N THR A 30 -10.61 11.16 -12.11
CA THR A 30 -12.02 11.07 -11.66
C THR A 30 -12.33 9.76 -10.96
N ASP A 31 -11.47 8.76 -11.12
CA ASP A 31 -11.68 7.43 -10.56
C ASP A 31 -10.86 7.25 -9.27
N GLU A 32 -11.50 6.64 -8.27
CA GLU A 32 -10.80 6.25 -7.05
C GLU A 32 -9.90 5.05 -7.33
N ARG A 33 -8.65 5.12 -6.89
CA ARG A 33 -7.68 4.04 -7.02
C ARG A 33 -7.45 3.38 -5.67
N LEU A 34 -7.22 2.06 -5.69
CA LEU A 34 -6.80 1.31 -4.51
C LEU A 34 -5.28 1.29 -4.47
N PHE A 35 -4.67 1.79 -3.40
CA PHE A 35 -3.23 1.79 -3.16
C PHE A 35 -2.86 0.69 -2.18
N ILE A 36 -1.78 -0.02 -2.48
CA ILE A 36 -1.26 -1.12 -1.67
C ILE A 36 0.22 -0.88 -1.42
N ALA A 37 0.61 -0.75 -0.15
CA ALA A 37 2.00 -0.72 0.27
C ALA A 37 2.48 -2.12 0.63
N THR A 38 3.73 -2.44 0.29
CA THR A 38 4.41 -3.68 0.67
C THR A 38 5.44 -3.40 1.76
N GLN A 39 5.71 -4.40 2.59
CA GLN A 39 6.67 -4.30 3.69
C GLN A 39 8.08 -3.88 3.23
N VAL A 40 8.47 -4.32 2.03
CA VAL A 40 9.79 -4.08 1.44
C VAL A 40 9.98 -2.66 0.90
N GLY A 41 8.92 -1.83 0.84
CA GLY A 41 9.03 -0.41 0.46
C GLY A 41 8.50 -0.06 -0.92
N GLU A 42 7.67 -0.92 -1.53
CA GLU A 42 6.98 -0.61 -2.78
C GLU A 42 5.54 -0.19 -2.49
N ILE A 43 5.04 0.78 -3.24
CA ILE A 43 3.62 1.15 -3.24
C ILE A 43 3.12 1.00 -4.66
N TYR A 44 2.01 0.28 -4.80
CA TYR A 44 1.30 0.07 -6.05
C TYR A 44 -0.08 0.73 -5.97
N TYR A 45 -0.68 1.03 -7.12
CA TYR A 45 -2.13 1.26 -7.20
C TYR A 45 -2.78 0.39 -8.26
N LEU A 46 -4.07 0.12 -8.08
CA LEU A 46 -4.92 -0.52 -9.06
C LEU A 46 -5.64 0.56 -9.87
N GLY A 47 -5.40 0.59 -11.17
CA GLY A 47 -6.11 1.43 -12.12
C GLY A 47 -6.42 0.65 -13.38
N ASN A 48 -7.62 0.82 -13.95
CA ASN A 48 -7.96 0.26 -15.27
C ASN A 48 -7.71 -1.25 -15.45
N GLY A 49 -7.80 -2.04 -14.38
CA GLY A 49 -7.54 -3.49 -14.40
C GLY A 49 -6.06 -3.90 -14.35
N THR A 50 -5.14 -2.94 -14.21
CA THR A 50 -3.70 -3.16 -14.07
C THR A 50 -3.20 -2.78 -12.68
N VAL A 51 -2.06 -3.35 -12.29
CA VAL A 51 -1.32 -2.99 -11.09
C VAL A 51 -0.14 -2.14 -11.53
N GLU A 52 -0.08 -0.90 -11.06
CA GLU A 52 0.92 0.08 -11.49
C GLU A 52 1.77 0.55 -10.31
N PRO A 53 3.07 0.78 -10.50
CA PRO A 53 3.94 1.30 -9.44
C PRO A 53 3.61 2.77 -9.16
N PHE A 54 3.49 3.11 -7.88
CA PHE A 54 3.30 4.48 -7.39
C PHE A 54 4.58 5.07 -6.82
N LEU A 55 5.26 4.31 -5.95
CA LEU A 55 6.47 4.73 -5.27
C LEU A 55 7.34 3.51 -4.98
N ASN A 56 8.66 3.66 -5.10
CA ASN A 56 9.62 2.65 -4.69
C ASN A 56 10.69 3.29 -3.80
N ILE A 57 10.75 2.85 -2.55
CA ILE A 57 11.75 3.26 -1.55
C ILE A 57 12.50 2.06 -0.96
N THR A 58 12.55 0.92 -1.65
CA THR A 58 13.24 -0.29 -1.19
C THR A 58 14.70 -0.03 -0.79
N ASP A 59 15.34 0.92 -1.46
CA ASP A 59 16.70 1.35 -1.16
C ASP A 59 16.85 2.12 0.16
N GLN A 60 15.76 2.64 0.73
CA GLN A 60 15.72 3.39 1.99
C GLN A 60 15.21 2.56 3.18
N VAL A 61 14.46 1.49 2.92
CA VAL A 61 13.87 0.62 3.96
C VAL A 61 14.92 -0.35 4.53
N ILE A 62 14.98 -0.49 5.86
CA ILE A 62 15.91 -1.40 6.54
C ILE A 62 15.91 -2.81 5.94
N GLU A 63 17.07 -3.46 5.91
CA GLU A 63 17.15 -4.85 5.45
C GLU A 63 16.43 -5.79 6.42
N LEU A 64 15.37 -6.43 5.92
CA LEU A 64 14.47 -7.28 6.69
C LEU A 64 15.03 -8.69 6.86
N GLY A 65 14.67 -9.36 7.96
CA GLY A 65 15.01 -10.77 8.17
C GLY A 65 16.46 -11.03 8.61
N LYS A 66 17.20 -9.99 8.99
CA LYS A 66 18.55 -10.11 9.58
C LYS A 66 18.54 -10.52 11.06
N GLU A 67 17.44 -10.30 11.76
CA GLU A 67 17.33 -10.69 13.17
C GLU A 67 16.80 -12.11 13.30
N SER A 68 17.53 -12.95 14.06
CA SER A 68 17.31 -14.37 14.18
C SER A 68 16.00 -14.69 14.89
N GLY A 69 14.98 -15.11 14.13
CA GLY A 69 13.80 -15.79 14.65
C GLY A 69 12.63 -14.86 14.99
N GLY A 70 11.64 -14.82 14.09
CA GLY A 70 10.39 -14.10 14.27
C GLY A 70 9.90 -13.43 12.99
N TYR A 71 8.67 -12.93 13.01
CA TYR A 71 8.20 -12.00 11.98
C TYR A 71 8.84 -10.63 12.26
N ASP A 72 9.54 -10.07 11.28
CA ASP A 72 10.13 -8.74 11.37
C ASP A 72 9.01 -7.72 11.18
N GLU A 73 8.67 -6.94 12.20
CA GLU A 73 7.62 -5.92 12.10
C GLU A 73 8.14 -4.60 11.50
N ARG A 74 9.43 -4.50 11.16
CA ARG A 74 9.99 -3.33 10.48
C ARG A 74 9.62 -3.34 9.00
N GLY A 75 9.85 -2.23 8.33
CA GLY A 75 9.55 -2.04 6.91
C GLY A 75 8.71 -0.81 6.66
N LEU A 76 8.00 -0.77 5.53
CA LEU A 76 6.98 0.23 5.25
C LEU A 76 5.64 -0.19 5.87
N LEU A 77 5.18 0.59 6.86
CA LEU A 77 4.05 0.22 7.74
C LEU A 77 2.89 1.20 7.71
N GLY A 78 3.10 2.41 7.18
CA GLY A 78 2.08 3.44 7.12
C GLY A 78 2.03 4.13 5.77
N LEU A 79 0.80 4.39 5.30
CA LEU A 79 0.48 5.23 4.15
C LEU A 79 -0.77 6.04 4.49
N ALA A 80 -0.68 7.36 4.33
CA ALA A 80 -1.81 8.28 4.47
C ALA A 80 -1.78 9.34 3.38
N PHE A 81 -2.87 9.47 2.65
CA PHE A 81 -3.09 10.59 1.74
C PHE A 81 -3.57 11.81 2.53
N HIS A 82 -3.06 12.99 2.20
CA HIS A 82 -3.60 14.23 2.76
C HIS A 82 -5.09 14.34 2.41
N PRO A 83 -5.96 14.91 3.26
CA PRO A 83 -7.39 15.05 2.96
C PRO A 83 -7.69 15.81 1.64
N ASN A 84 -6.73 16.63 1.20
CA ASN A 84 -6.75 17.38 -0.06
C ASN A 84 -5.80 16.82 -1.14
N PHE A 85 -5.43 15.53 -1.06
CA PHE A 85 -4.46 14.88 -1.94
C PHE A 85 -4.77 15.09 -3.43
N HIS A 86 -6.04 15.01 -3.83
CA HIS A 86 -6.45 15.24 -5.22
C HIS A 86 -6.00 16.62 -5.76
N ASN A 87 -5.91 17.64 -4.90
CA ASN A 87 -5.51 18.98 -5.32
C ASN A 87 -4.03 19.29 -5.04
N ASN A 88 -3.44 18.70 -4.00
CA ASN A 88 -2.08 19.07 -3.56
C ASN A 88 -1.02 17.98 -3.73
N GLY A 89 -1.41 16.76 -4.09
CA GLY A 89 -0.50 15.63 -4.28
C GLY A 89 0.24 15.19 -3.01
N LEU A 90 -0.13 15.67 -1.81
CA LEU A 90 0.56 15.34 -0.57
C LEU A 90 0.12 14.00 -0.01
N PHE A 91 1.09 13.15 0.30
CA PHE A 91 0.90 11.91 1.02
C PHE A 91 2.10 11.66 1.94
N TYR A 92 1.91 10.78 2.92
CA TYR A 92 2.86 10.53 3.99
C TYR A 92 3.03 9.03 4.15
N ILE A 93 4.27 8.62 4.40
CA ILE A 93 4.64 7.24 4.65
C ILE A 93 5.36 7.14 6.00
N HIS A 94 5.20 5.99 6.66
CA HIS A 94 5.91 5.66 7.89
C HIS A 94 6.65 4.35 7.67
N TYR A 95 7.98 4.38 7.79
CA TYR A 95 8.82 3.22 7.54
C TYR A 95 10.07 3.19 8.43
N SER A 96 10.63 2.00 8.62
CA SER A 96 11.92 1.80 9.27
C SER A 96 13.06 2.08 8.28
N HIS A 97 13.79 3.17 8.50
CA HIS A 97 14.92 3.57 7.66
C HIS A 97 16.18 2.72 7.92
N LYS A 98 17.04 2.56 6.91
CA LYS A 98 18.36 1.91 7.00
C LYS A 98 19.33 2.62 7.94
#